data_AF-X1Q079-F1
#
_entry.id   AF-X1Q079-F1
#
_cell.length_a   1.000
_cell.length_b   1.000
_cell.length_c   1.000
_cell.angle_alpha   90.00
_cell.angle_beta   90.00
_cell.angle_gamma   90.00
#
_symmetry.space_group_name_H-M   'P 1'
#
loop_
_entity.id
_entity.type
_entity.pdbx_description
1 polymer ?
#
loop_
_entity_poly.entity_id
_entity_poly.type
_entity_poly.pdbx_seq_one_letter_code
_entity_poly.pdbx_strand_id
1 'polypeptide(L)'
;MGNLLIKLWQKNKDEKGIYTIKNLTEIARIMKTRPQELKVYLLCLAGYQYPVTKINKETRTLSIYSDKLFYIKFNMRFKKGEDEDSFNNDYRTGTNYINFIRDRFVKSVEITPSASLIEGLEGKGLGNVLVDDNFVAFSLGLSDLAYKLFCFSGSNRPIFKIGFKKLTSKKYLNLGKQIYGVYDDKGKRIRAGQGKRRILENIKRAFTELLDKGHLKEWEYNEIKDQFNWVYSDKFIKPEKAELFKGFEVVLCLDNDESGKLATQALARIFLLQGQKAKTKRLPDGIKDITEYFIKGA
;
A
#
# COMPACT_ATOMS: atom_id res chain seq x y z
N MET A 1 -3.56 -15.65 1.80
CA MET A 1 -4.60 -15.69 2.86
C MET A 1 -5.00 -14.30 3.37
N GLY A 2 -4.08 -13.48 3.91
CA GLY A 2 -4.43 -12.16 4.48
C GLY A 2 -5.23 -11.25 3.54
N ASN A 3 -4.82 -11.13 2.27
CA ASN A 3 -5.54 -10.36 1.26
C ASN A 3 -6.96 -10.89 0.97
N LEU A 4 -7.14 -12.21 1.01
CA LEU A 4 -8.46 -12.82 0.85
C LEU A 4 -9.35 -12.47 2.05
N LEU A 5 -8.81 -12.53 3.27
CA LEU A 5 -9.55 -12.16 4.48
C LEU A 5 -9.96 -10.68 4.49
N ILE A 6 -9.10 -9.78 4.05
CA ILE A 6 -9.45 -8.34 3.94
C ILE A 6 -10.61 -8.16 2.97
N LYS A 7 -10.57 -8.78 1.79
CA LYS A 7 -11.66 -8.70 0.80
C LYS A 7 -12.96 -9.27 1.33
N LEU A 8 -12.90 -10.44 1.98
CA LEU A 8 -14.07 -11.07 2.58
C LEU A 8 -14.64 -10.24 3.73
N TRP A 9 -13.77 -9.65 4.55
CA TRP A 9 -14.17 -8.76 5.64
C TRP A 9 -14.83 -7.48 5.12
N GLN A 10 -14.22 -6.79 4.15
CA GLN A 10 -14.80 -5.57 3.55
C GLN A 10 -16.20 -5.82 2.98
N LYS A 11 -16.42 -6.99 2.37
CA LYS A 11 -17.68 -7.34 1.72
C LYS A 11 -18.76 -7.85 2.70
N ASN A 12 -18.37 -8.53 3.78
CA ASN A 12 -19.30 -9.33 4.59
C ASN A 12 -19.25 -9.05 6.11
N LYS A 13 -18.54 -8.02 6.56
CA LYS A 13 -18.55 -7.63 7.98
C LYS A 13 -19.94 -7.16 8.41
N ASP A 14 -20.26 -7.41 9.67
CA ASP A 14 -21.46 -6.86 10.30
C ASP A 14 -21.27 -5.38 10.72
N GLU A 15 -22.31 -4.80 11.33
CA GLU A 15 -22.30 -3.42 11.86
C GLU A 15 -21.22 -3.18 12.92
N LYS A 16 -20.76 -4.23 13.61
CA LYS A 16 -19.68 -4.19 14.60
C LYS A 16 -18.30 -4.36 13.96
N GLY A 17 -18.23 -4.52 12.65
CA GLY A 17 -16.99 -4.71 11.91
C GLY A 17 -16.41 -6.13 12.03
N ILE A 18 -17.23 -7.13 12.35
CA ILE A 18 -16.80 -8.53 12.50
C ILE A 18 -17.19 -9.32 11.25
N TYR A 19 -16.24 -10.04 10.66
CA TYR A 19 -16.52 -11.03 9.62
C TYR A 19 -16.56 -12.44 10.21
N THR A 20 -17.68 -13.14 10.05
CA THR A 20 -17.87 -14.49 10.60
C THR A 20 -17.87 -15.55 9.50
N ILE A 21 -16.86 -16.43 9.52
CA ILE A 21 -16.81 -17.63 8.70
C ILE A 21 -17.60 -18.74 9.39
N LYS A 22 -18.76 -19.12 8.84
CA LYS A 22 -19.57 -20.26 9.33
C LYS A 22 -19.20 -21.59 8.65
N ASN A 23 -18.51 -21.54 7.51
CA ASN A 23 -18.13 -22.72 6.73
C ASN A 23 -16.65 -22.64 6.33
N LEU A 24 -15.77 -23.23 7.13
CA LEU A 24 -14.33 -23.26 6.83
C LEU A 24 -14.01 -24.08 5.56
N THR A 25 -14.85 -25.05 5.20
CA THR A 25 -14.65 -25.90 4.01
C THR A 25 -14.72 -25.08 2.72
N GLU A 26 -15.63 -24.12 2.65
CA GLU A 26 -15.78 -23.25 1.50
C GLU A 26 -14.52 -22.37 1.29
N ILE A 27 -14.05 -21.75 2.36
CA ILE A 27 -12.83 -20.93 2.33
C ILE A 27 -11.60 -21.79 2.00
N ALA A 28 -11.52 -22.99 2.56
CA ALA A 28 -10.43 -23.93 2.28
C ALA A 28 -10.39 -24.32 0.80
N ARG A 29 -11.56 -24.51 0.17
CA ARG A 29 -11.67 -24.78 -1.27
C ARG A 29 -11.15 -23.63 -2.12
N ILE A 30 -11.53 -22.37 -1.81
CA ILE A 30 -11.03 -21.17 -2.49
C ILE A 30 -9.49 -21.10 -2.41
N MET A 31 -8.95 -21.45 -1.25
CA MET A 31 -7.52 -21.47 -0.94
C MET A 31 -6.78 -22.71 -1.45
N LYS A 32 -7.47 -23.70 -2.04
CA LYS A 32 -6.91 -25.01 -2.44
C LYS A 32 -6.14 -25.71 -1.30
N THR A 33 -6.69 -25.65 -0.08
CA THR A 33 -6.08 -26.21 1.15
C THR A 33 -7.09 -27.05 1.91
N ARG A 34 -6.64 -27.78 2.94
CA ARG A 34 -7.54 -28.51 3.85
C ARG A 34 -8.08 -27.59 4.95
N PRO A 35 -9.28 -27.82 5.49
CA PRO A 35 -9.82 -27.01 6.59
C PRO A 35 -8.88 -26.95 7.81
N GLN A 36 -8.13 -28.02 8.09
CA GLN A 36 -7.17 -28.05 9.18
C GLN A 36 -5.96 -27.15 8.92
N GLU A 37 -5.42 -27.16 7.69
CA GLU A 37 -4.34 -26.26 7.26
C GLU A 37 -4.82 -24.80 7.29
N LEU A 38 -6.07 -24.55 6.89
CA LEU A 38 -6.69 -23.22 6.97
C LEU A 38 -6.72 -22.67 8.41
N LYS A 39 -7.05 -23.51 9.41
CA LYS A 39 -6.99 -23.11 10.83
C LYS A 39 -5.58 -22.69 11.25
N VAL A 40 -4.55 -23.40 10.77
CA VAL A 40 -3.15 -23.04 11.03
C VAL A 40 -2.80 -21.71 10.37
N TYR A 41 -3.20 -21.46 9.13
CA TYR A 41 -2.97 -20.15 8.48
C TYR A 41 -3.67 -19.01 9.21
N LEU A 42 -4.91 -19.22 9.66
CA LEU A 42 -5.63 -18.26 10.49
C LEU A 42 -4.89 -18.00 11.79
N LEU A 43 -4.38 -19.05 12.44
CA LEU A 43 -3.59 -18.91 13.66
C LEU A 43 -2.30 -18.09 13.43
N CYS A 44 -1.58 -18.36 12.33
CA CYS A 44 -0.39 -17.59 11.95
C CYS A 44 -0.71 -16.11 11.75
N LEU A 45 -1.83 -15.78 11.09
CA LEU A 45 -2.27 -14.40 10.89
C LEU A 45 -2.67 -13.72 12.20
N ALA A 46 -3.24 -14.46 13.16
CA ALA A 46 -3.55 -13.96 14.50
C ALA A 46 -2.30 -13.62 15.31
N GLY A 47 -1.19 -14.31 15.01
CA GLY A 47 0.11 -14.11 15.64
C GLY A 47 1.00 -13.08 14.95
N TYR A 48 0.70 -12.71 13.72
CA TYR A 48 1.54 -11.79 12.97
C TYR A 48 1.41 -10.37 13.52
N GLN A 49 2.51 -9.87 14.07
CA GLN A 49 2.66 -8.49 14.52
C GLN A 49 3.45 -7.68 13.49
N TYR A 50 3.10 -6.41 13.33
CA TYR A 50 3.79 -5.50 12.43
C TYR A 50 3.99 -4.13 13.07
N PRO A 51 5.06 -3.40 12.70
CA PRO A 51 5.29 -2.06 13.21
C PRO A 51 4.31 -1.08 12.57
N VAL A 52 3.69 -0.26 13.42
CA VAL A 52 2.79 0.82 13.07
C VAL A 52 3.46 2.14 13.41
N THR A 53 3.52 3.05 12.44
CA THR A 53 4.05 4.41 12.61
C THR A 53 2.92 5.42 12.43
N LYS A 54 2.63 6.21 13.47
CA LYS A 54 1.61 7.27 13.44
C LYS A 54 2.21 8.64 13.78
N ILE A 55 1.75 9.67 13.09
CA ILE A 55 2.08 11.07 13.40
C ILE A 55 0.80 11.74 13.87
N ASN A 56 0.78 12.17 15.13
CA ASN A 56 -0.23 13.10 15.61
C ASN A 56 0.26 14.52 15.28
N LYS A 57 -0.44 15.22 14.38
CA LYS A 57 -0.05 16.57 13.93
C LYS A 57 -0.35 17.64 14.97
N GLU A 58 -1.38 17.45 15.79
CA GLU A 58 -1.80 18.40 16.83
C GLU A 58 -0.79 18.43 17.97
N THR A 59 -0.41 17.25 18.47
CA THR A 59 0.59 17.12 19.54
C THR A 59 2.04 17.09 19.03
N ARG A 60 2.23 17.02 17.70
CA ARG A 60 3.53 16.85 17.04
C ARG A 60 4.30 15.60 17.50
N THR A 61 3.59 14.55 17.88
CA THR A 61 4.18 13.29 18.37
C THR A 61 4.28 12.25 17.25
N LEU A 62 5.45 11.60 17.15
CA LEU A 62 5.67 10.38 16.35
C LEU A 62 5.58 9.16 17.26
N SER A 63 4.62 8.28 17.01
CA SER A 63 4.43 7.03 17.75
C SER A 63 4.84 5.84 16.89
N ILE A 64 5.63 4.93 17.45
CA ILE A 64 6.00 3.66 16.84
C ILE A 64 5.65 2.56 17.84
N TYR A 65 4.81 1.62 17.42
CA TYR A 65 4.38 0.48 18.24
C TYR A 65 4.09 -0.73 17.35
N SER A 66 3.96 -1.91 17.93
CA SER A 66 3.60 -3.13 17.20
C SER A 66 2.12 -3.44 17.39
N ASP A 67 1.44 -3.80 16.30
CA ASP A 67 0.03 -4.21 16.33
C ASP A 67 -0.15 -5.55 15.60
N LYS A 68 -1.25 -6.26 15.87
CA LYS A 68 -1.60 -7.51 15.15
C LYS A 68 -2.24 -7.17 13.81
N LEU A 69 -2.11 -8.04 12.81
CA LEU A 69 -2.87 -7.87 11.57
C LEU A 69 -4.36 -8.14 11.79
N PHE A 70 -4.69 -9.28 12.41
CA PHE A 70 -6.07 -9.69 12.66
C PHE A 70 -6.24 -10.18 14.10
N TYR A 71 -7.39 -9.86 14.66
CA TYR A 71 -8.00 -10.59 15.77
C TYR A 71 -8.81 -11.74 15.18
N ILE A 72 -8.49 -12.96 15.60
CA ILE A 72 -9.14 -14.17 15.12
C ILE A 72 -9.63 -14.95 16.33
N LYS A 73 -10.93 -15.25 16.35
CA LYS A 73 -11.58 -16.00 17.43
C LYS A 73 -12.22 -17.26 16.87
N PHE A 74 -11.77 -18.41 17.37
CA PHE A 74 -12.36 -19.70 17.07
C PHE A 74 -13.51 -19.98 18.04
N ASN A 75 -14.73 -20.05 17.54
CA ASN A 75 -15.87 -20.50 18.32
C ASN A 75 -16.06 -22.00 18.10
N MET A 76 -15.73 -22.79 19.12
CA MET A 76 -15.87 -24.25 19.08
C MET A 76 -17.13 -24.69 19.80
N ARG A 77 -17.74 -25.80 19.36
CA ARG A 77 -18.86 -26.40 20.11
C ARG A 77 -18.33 -27.28 21.23
N PHE A 78 -18.98 -27.20 22.39
CA PHE A 78 -18.94 -28.27 23.39
C PHE A 78 -19.56 -29.53 22.79
N LYS A 79 -18.98 -30.68 23.14
CA LYS A 79 -19.65 -31.97 22.95
C LYS A 79 -20.77 -32.10 23.99
N LYS A 80 -21.72 -32.99 23.72
CA LYS A 80 -22.85 -33.21 24.63
C LYS A 80 -22.33 -33.72 25.98
N GLY A 81 -22.69 -33.05 27.06
CA GLY A 81 -22.31 -33.41 28.43
C GLY A 81 -20.95 -32.88 28.91
N GLU A 82 -20.26 -32.05 28.10
CA GLU A 82 -19.05 -31.36 28.54
C GLU A 82 -19.37 -30.09 29.35
N ASP A 83 -18.45 -29.76 30.25
CA ASP A 83 -18.41 -28.55 31.07
C ASP A 83 -17.18 -27.68 30.72
N GLU A 84 -16.95 -26.62 31.49
CA GLU A 84 -15.89 -25.64 31.28
C GLU A 84 -14.47 -26.16 31.49
N ASP A 85 -14.28 -27.33 32.11
CA ASP A 85 -12.97 -27.94 32.35
C ASP A 85 -12.65 -29.09 31.38
N SER A 86 -13.68 -29.59 30.69
CA SER A 86 -13.63 -30.75 29.80
C SER A 86 -12.63 -30.64 28.63
N PHE A 87 -12.04 -29.47 28.39
CA PHE A 87 -11.11 -29.22 27.28
C PHE A 87 -9.68 -28.85 27.72
N ASN A 88 -9.38 -28.85 29.03
CA ASN A 88 -8.09 -28.42 29.55
C ASN A 88 -6.93 -29.32 29.06
N ASN A 89 -7.19 -30.61 28.88
CA ASN A 89 -6.20 -31.61 28.45
C ASN A 89 -6.22 -31.89 26.93
N ASP A 90 -7.05 -31.17 26.17
CA ASP A 90 -7.15 -31.42 24.74
C ASP A 90 -5.88 -30.97 23.99
N TYR A 91 -5.56 -31.71 22.92
CA TYR A 91 -4.41 -31.39 22.08
C TYR A 91 -4.58 -30.03 21.40
N ARG A 92 -3.63 -29.12 21.66
CA ARG A 92 -3.58 -27.76 21.11
C ARG A 92 -2.57 -27.69 19.97
N THR A 93 -2.96 -27.01 18.90
CA THR A 93 -2.06 -26.64 17.80
C THR A 93 -1.66 -25.18 17.93
N GLY A 94 -0.37 -24.88 17.90
CA GLY A 94 0.17 -23.52 18.05
C GLY A 94 1.23 -23.42 19.14
N THR A 95 1.30 -22.24 19.78
CA THR A 95 2.16 -21.96 20.94
C THR A 95 1.31 -21.76 22.20
N ASN A 96 1.93 -21.64 23.37
CA ASN A 96 1.21 -21.34 24.62
C ASN A 96 0.44 -20.01 24.56
N TYR A 97 0.89 -19.06 23.73
CA TYR A 97 0.29 -17.73 23.62
C TYR A 97 -0.77 -17.63 22.52
N ILE A 98 -0.66 -18.48 21.49
CA ILE A 98 -1.54 -18.45 20.32
C ILE A 98 -1.79 -19.90 19.89
N ASN A 99 -2.95 -20.45 20.24
CA ASN A 99 -3.33 -21.82 19.88
C ASN A 99 -4.83 -21.99 19.65
N PHE A 100 -5.19 -23.15 19.14
CA PHE A 100 -6.56 -23.66 19.09
C PHE A 100 -6.57 -25.16 19.41
N ILE A 101 -7.71 -25.69 19.86
CA ILE A 101 -7.89 -27.13 20.10
C ILE A 101 -8.08 -27.84 18.76
N ARG A 102 -7.19 -28.79 18.44
CA ARG A 102 -7.05 -29.36 17.09
C ARG A 102 -8.31 -30.07 16.61
N ASP A 103 -8.82 -30.97 17.44
CA ASP A 103 -9.80 -32.00 17.07
C ASP A 103 -11.24 -31.64 17.47
N ARG A 104 -11.49 -30.35 17.75
CA ARG A 104 -12.83 -29.84 18.03
C ARG A 104 -13.49 -29.26 16.77
N PHE A 105 -14.80 -29.43 16.73
CA PHE A 105 -15.63 -28.83 15.69
C PHE A 105 -15.68 -27.31 15.88
N VAL A 106 -15.19 -26.58 14.88
CA VAL A 106 -15.25 -25.12 14.82
C VAL A 106 -16.61 -24.72 14.23
N LYS A 107 -17.48 -24.15 15.07
CA LYS A 107 -18.79 -23.61 14.68
C LYS A 107 -18.64 -22.40 13.77
N SER A 108 -17.73 -21.51 14.13
CA SER A 108 -17.41 -20.33 13.35
C SER A 108 -16.04 -19.78 13.70
N VAL A 109 -15.51 -18.96 12.80
CA VAL A 109 -14.34 -18.13 13.07
C VAL A 109 -14.73 -16.67 12.86
N GLU A 110 -14.56 -15.86 13.89
CA GLU A 110 -14.73 -14.41 13.81
C GLU A 110 -13.38 -13.77 13.48
N ILE A 111 -13.38 -12.83 12.54
CA ILE A 111 -12.19 -12.16 12.01
C ILE A 111 -12.42 -10.66 12.03
N THR A 112 -11.52 -9.95 12.69
CA THR A 112 -11.52 -8.49 12.77
C THR A 112 -10.11 -7.98 12.49
N PRO A 113 -9.86 -7.21 11.41
CA PRO A 113 -8.60 -6.49 11.23
C PRO A 113 -8.31 -5.56 12.42
N SER A 114 -7.04 -5.32 12.75
CA SER A 114 -6.73 -4.33 13.79
C SER A 114 -7.15 -2.92 13.38
N ALA A 115 -7.41 -2.06 14.37
CA ALA A 115 -7.74 -0.67 14.13
C ALA A 115 -6.66 0.03 13.28
N SER A 116 -5.38 -0.25 13.54
CA SER A 116 -4.27 0.28 12.77
C SER A 116 -4.31 -0.17 11.30
N LEU A 117 -4.72 -1.42 11.03
CA LEU A 117 -4.86 -1.93 9.67
C LEU A 117 -6.06 -1.30 8.96
N ILE A 118 -7.19 -1.12 9.67
CA ILE A 118 -8.39 -0.46 9.14
C ILE A 118 -8.06 1.00 8.76
N GLU A 119 -7.46 1.76 9.66
CA GLU A 119 -7.01 3.13 9.38
C GLU A 119 -6.04 3.18 8.19
N GLY A 120 -5.14 2.20 8.09
CA GLY A 120 -4.22 2.07 6.95
C GLY A 120 -4.95 1.83 5.62
N LEU A 121 -5.98 0.97 5.62
CA LEU A 121 -6.83 0.71 4.46
C LEU A 121 -7.69 1.92 4.08
N GLU A 122 -8.08 2.76 5.04
CA GLU A 122 -8.79 4.02 4.81
C GLU A 122 -7.88 5.18 4.37
N GLY A 123 -6.60 4.90 4.14
CA GLY A 123 -5.62 5.90 3.70
C GLY A 123 -5.20 6.89 4.80
N LYS A 124 -5.52 6.61 6.08
CA LYS A 124 -5.10 7.41 7.23
C LYS A 124 -3.68 7.05 7.72
N GLY A 125 -3.12 5.94 7.25
CA GLY A 125 -1.72 5.53 7.49
C GLY A 125 -0.72 6.08 6.46
N LEU A 126 0.58 5.92 6.72
CA LEU A 126 1.67 6.37 5.82
C LEU A 126 1.85 5.49 4.55
N GLY A 127 0.83 4.70 4.19
CA GLY A 127 0.80 3.79 3.03
C GLY A 127 1.05 2.33 3.41
N ASN A 128 0.19 1.44 2.95
CA ASN A 128 0.41 -0.01 3.01
C ASN A 128 0.71 -0.50 1.59
N VAL A 129 1.91 -1.04 1.37
CA VAL A 129 2.20 -1.75 0.13
C VAL A 129 1.64 -3.16 0.28
N LEU A 130 0.75 -3.56 -0.64
CA LEU A 130 0.11 -4.87 -0.61
C LEU A 130 1.13 -5.91 -1.08
N VAL A 131 1.69 -6.66 -0.13
CA VAL A 131 2.70 -7.69 -0.40
C VAL A 131 2.01 -9.02 -0.75
N ASP A 132 2.24 -9.51 -1.96
CA ASP A 132 1.87 -10.87 -2.40
C ASP A 132 3.10 -11.61 -2.95
N ASP A 133 2.94 -12.89 -3.34
CA ASP A 133 4.06 -13.70 -3.82
C ASP A 133 4.72 -13.10 -5.08
N ASN A 134 3.96 -12.39 -5.91
CA ASN A 134 4.48 -11.68 -7.08
C ASN A 134 5.31 -10.47 -6.66
N PHE A 135 4.88 -9.72 -5.65
CA PHE A 135 5.63 -8.62 -5.05
C PHE A 135 6.96 -9.10 -4.46
N VAL A 136 6.95 -10.22 -3.72
CA VAL A 136 8.16 -10.79 -3.11
C VAL A 136 9.13 -11.29 -4.18
N ALA A 137 8.64 -12.08 -5.15
CA ALA A 137 9.45 -12.59 -6.25
C ALA A 137 10.04 -11.45 -7.12
N PHE A 138 9.24 -10.41 -7.38
CA PHE A 138 9.70 -9.21 -8.06
C PHE A 138 10.81 -8.49 -7.27
N SER A 139 10.60 -8.29 -5.96
CA SER A 139 11.54 -7.59 -5.08
C SER A 139 12.88 -8.30 -4.94
N LEU A 140 12.90 -9.64 -4.90
CA LEU A 140 14.14 -10.43 -4.82
C LEU A 140 15.03 -10.27 -6.05
N GLY A 141 14.45 -9.93 -7.21
CA GLY A 141 15.19 -9.73 -8.45
C GLY A 141 15.64 -8.30 -8.69
N LEU A 142 15.47 -7.37 -7.73
CA LEU A 142 15.82 -5.96 -7.87
C LEU A 142 17.19 -5.63 -7.28
N SER A 143 17.90 -4.68 -7.90
CA SER A 143 19.02 -4.01 -7.24
C SER A 143 18.55 -3.24 -5.99
N ASP A 144 19.43 -3.03 -5.00
CA ASP A 144 19.11 -2.31 -3.76
C ASP A 144 18.47 -0.93 -4.04
N LEU A 145 18.95 -0.22 -5.06
CA LEU A 145 18.42 1.09 -5.41
C LEU A 145 17.08 1.02 -6.16
N ALA A 146 16.90 0.02 -7.03
CA ALA A 146 15.62 -0.23 -7.67
C ALA A 146 14.56 -0.68 -6.66
N TYR A 147 14.93 -1.49 -5.67
CA TYR A 147 14.05 -1.86 -4.56
C TYR A 147 13.66 -0.64 -3.72
N LYS A 148 14.62 0.23 -3.36
CA LYS A 148 14.31 1.49 -2.64
C LYS A 148 13.38 2.40 -3.43
N LEU A 149 13.61 2.54 -4.74
CA LEU A 149 12.73 3.30 -5.62
C LEU A 149 11.36 2.63 -5.70
N PHE A 150 11.29 1.31 -5.89
CA PHE A 150 10.06 0.53 -5.93
C PHE A 150 9.21 0.76 -4.67
N CYS A 151 9.78 0.59 -3.49
CA CYS A 151 9.11 0.85 -2.21
C CYS A 151 8.67 2.30 -2.06
N PHE A 152 9.51 3.27 -2.47
CA PHE A 152 9.14 4.68 -2.47
C PHE A 152 7.97 4.98 -3.41
N SER A 153 7.91 4.24 -4.51
CA SER A 153 6.99 4.47 -5.61
C SER A 153 5.61 3.81 -5.39
N GLY A 154 5.40 3.14 -4.25
CA GLY A 154 4.10 2.57 -3.86
C GLY A 154 3.05 3.58 -3.38
N SER A 155 2.77 4.61 -4.17
CA SER A 155 1.77 5.64 -3.84
C SER A 155 0.54 5.59 -4.77
N ASN A 156 -0.64 5.97 -4.27
CA ASN A 156 -1.90 6.02 -5.03
C ASN A 156 -1.94 7.08 -6.15
N ARG A 157 -0.80 7.65 -6.55
CA ARG A 157 -0.70 8.65 -7.62
C ARG A 157 -0.09 7.96 -8.85
N PRO A 158 -0.79 7.86 -10.00
CA PRO A 158 -0.30 7.19 -11.20
C PRO A 158 0.91 7.89 -11.86
N ILE A 159 1.17 9.14 -11.49
CA ILE A 159 2.27 9.97 -12.01
C ILE A 159 2.98 10.61 -10.82
N PHE A 160 4.31 10.62 -10.84
CA PHE A 160 5.11 11.22 -9.78
C PHE A 160 6.18 12.16 -10.31
N LYS A 161 6.46 13.22 -9.53
CA LYS A 161 7.42 14.28 -9.86
C LYS A 161 8.26 14.64 -8.64
N ILE A 162 9.59 14.60 -8.75
CA ILE A 162 10.48 14.94 -7.62
C ILE A 162 11.86 15.42 -8.06
N GLY A 163 12.35 16.51 -7.45
CA GLY A 163 13.71 16.99 -7.66
C GLY A 163 14.77 16.08 -7.06
N PHE A 164 15.94 15.97 -7.69
CA PHE A 164 17.06 15.13 -7.30
C PHE A 164 17.41 15.31 -5.82
N LYS A 165 17.68 16.55 -5.37
CA LYS A 165 18.03 16.87 -3.98
C LYS A 165 17.00 16.34 -2.98
N LYS A 166 15.71 16.42 -3.34
CA LYS A 166 14.61 15.93 -2.51
C LYS A 166 14.61 14.41 -2.48
N LEU A 167 14.62 13.76 -3.65
CA LEU A 167 14.66 12.30 -3.79
C LEU A 167 15.84 11.65 -3.04
N THR A 168 17.02 12.26 -3.08
CA THR A 168 18.23 11.71 -2.45
C THR A 168 18.36 12.00 -0.97
N SER A 169 17.44 12.78 -0.38
CA SER A 169 17.48 13.17 1.03
C SER A 169 17.23 11.98 1.97
N LYS A 170 17.55 12.16 3.26
CA LYS A 170 17.32 11.17 4.33
C LYS A 170 15.87 10.67 4.38
N LYS A 171 14.91 11.51 3.97
CA LYS A 171 13.48 11.21 3.98
C LYS A 171 13.06 10.17 2.94
N TYR A 172 13.78 10.07 1.83
CA TYR A 172 13.36 9.27 0.68
C TYR A 172 14.34 8.13 0.40
N LEU A 173 15.43 8.38 -0.34
CA LEU A 173 16.41 7.32 -0.66
C LEU A 173 17.61 7.27 0.30
N ASN A 174 17.77 8.28 1.17
CA ASN A 174 18.86 8.38 2.13
C ASN A 174 20.27 8.24 1.49
N LEU A 175 20.48 8.89 0.34
CA LEU A 175 21.72 8.83 -0.43
C LEU A 175 22.67 10.01 -0.15
N GLY A 176 22.28 10.94 0.73
CA GLY A 176 23.06 12.15 1.03
C GLY A 176 24.52 11.88 1.41
N LYS A 177 24.78 10.87 2.25
CA LYS A 177 26.15 10.46 2.62
C LYS A 177 26.94 9.89 1.44
N GLN A 178 26.26 9.24 0.50
CA GLN A 178 26.90 8.70 -0.71
C GLN A 178 27.22 9.83 -1.70
N ILE A 179 26.41 10.89 -1.75
CA ILE A 179 26.64 12.03 -2.64
C ILE A 179 27.75 12.94 -2.09
N TYR A 180 27.59 13.39 -0.84
CA TYR A 180 28.41 14.45 -0.26
C TYR A 180 29.56 13.94 0.62
N GLY A 181 29.49 12.68 1.06
CA GLY A 181 30.45 12.11 1.99
C GLY A 181 29.96 12.13 3.44
N VAL A 182 30.85 11.77 4.36
CA VAL A 182 30.61 11.76 5.80
C VAL A 182 31.48 12.83 6.44
N TYR A 183 30.89 13.60 7.34
CA TYR A 183 31.52 14.69 8.08
C TYR A 183 31.44 14.40 9.57
N ASP A 184 32.42 14.85 10.34
CA ASP A 184 32.37 14.83 11.80
C ASP A 184 31.51 16.00 12.33
N ASP A 185 31.33 16.02 13.66
CA ASP A 185 30.54 17.05 14.35
C ASP A 185 31.16 18.45 14.27
N LYS A 186 32.41 18.55 13.81
CA LYS A 186 33.15 19.81 13.59
C LYS A 186 33.13 20.23 12.11
N GLY A 187 32.41 19.51 11.25
CA GLY A 187 32.30 19.80 9.82
C GLY A 187 33.51 19.35 8.98
N LYS A 188 34.46 18.61 9.55
CA LYS A 188 35.59 18.04 8.81
C LYS A 188 35.15 16.77 8.10
N ARG A 189 35.50 16.66 6.81
CA ARG A 189 35.16 15.49 5.99
C ARG A 189 35.97 14.27 6.44
N ILE A 190 35.27 13.24 6.92
CA ILE A 190 35.83 11.93 7.31
C ILE A 190 35.97 11.04 6.07
N ARG A 191 34.98 11.06 5.17
CA ARG A 191 34.97 10.21 3.97
C ARG A 191 34.39 10.95 2.79
N ALA A 192 35.05 10.87 1.64
CA ALA A 192 34.54 11.46 0.40
C ALA A 192 33.27 10.75 -0.08
N GLY A 193 32.36 11.52 -0.67
CA GLY A 193 31.22 10.97 -1.40
C GLY A 193 31.63 10.48 -2.79
N GLN A 194 30.73 9.72 -3.42
CA GLN A 194 30.80 9.27 -4.80
C GLN A 194 30.43 10.38 -5.81
N GLY A 195 29.83 11.47 -5.33
CA GLY A 195 29.45 12.63 -6.15
C GLY A 195 28.10 12.47 -6.85
N LYS A 196 27.49 13.62 -7.18
CA LYS A 196 26.16 13.70 -7.80
C LYS A 196 26.06 12.88 -9.09
N ARG A 197 27.05 12.99 -9.99
CA ARG A 197 27.03 12.33 -11.30
C ARG A 197 26.85 10.81 -11.18
N ARG A 198 27.65 10.17 -10.33
CA ARG A 198 27.60 8.71 -10.14
C ARG A 198 26.28 8.27 -9.53
N ILE A 199 25.77 9.00 -8.54
CA ILE A 199 24.50 8.68 -7.89
C ILE A 199 23.31 8.90 -8.83
N LEU A 200 23.34 9.95 -9.65
CA LEU A 200 22.34 10.17 -10.70
C LEU A 200 22.28 9.00 -11.68
N GLU A 201 23.44 8.56 -12.19
CA GLU A 201 23.50 7.41 -13.11
C GLU A 201 23.02 6.10 -12.48
N ASN A 202 23.28 5.89 -11.18
CA ASN A 202 22.75 4.73 -10.47
C ASN A 202 21.22 4.81 -10.34
N ILE A 203 20.67 5.99 -10.04
CA ILE A 203 19.22 6.20 -9.95
C ILE A 203 18.55 6.00 -11.32
N LYS A 204 19.14 6.53 -12.39
CA LYS A 204 18.67 6.31 -13.78
C LYS A 204 18.63 4.81 -14.11
N ARG A 205 19.71 4.07 -13.83
CA ARG A 205 19.73 2.60 -14.01
C ARG A 205 18.65 1.88 -13.22
N ALA A 206 18.41 2.30 -11.99
CA ALA A 206 17.37 1.71 -11.16
C ALA A 206 15.95 2.00 -11.71
N PHE A 207 15.71 3.19 -12.27
CA PHE A 207 14.46 3.48 -12.99
C PHE A 207 14.32 2.65 -14.27
N THR A 208 15.39 2.47 -15.05
CA THR A 208 15.39 1.58 -16.23
C THR A 208 15.07 0.14 -15.82
N GLU A 209 15.68 -0.36 -14.75
CA GLU A 209 15.40 -1.71 -14.23
C GLU A 209 13.92 -1.90 -13.87
N LEU A 210 13.30 -0.89 -13.24
CA LEU A 210 11.87 -0.91 -12.91
C LEU A 210 10.98 -0.80 -14.17
N LEU A 211 11.43 -0.10 -15.21
CA LEU A 211 10.76 -0.08 -16.51
C LEU A 211 10.83 -1.44 -17.20
N ASP A 212 12.02 -2.03 -17.29
CA ASP A 212 12.27 -3.32 -17.96
C ASP A 212 11.49 -4.47 -17.31
N LYS A 213 11.38 -4.46 -15.98
CA LYS A 213 10.58 -5.45 -15.25
C LYS A 213 9.07 -5.13 -15.24
N GLY A 214 8.69 -4.02 -15.87
CA GLY A 214 7.30 -3.62 -16.13
C GLY A 214 6.59 -3.04 -14.92
N HIS A 215 7.31 -2.51 -13.93
CA HIS A 215 6.72 -1.74 -12.82
C HIS A 215 6.39 -0.31 -13.23
N LEU A 216 7.18 0.28 -14.12
CA LEU A 216 6.93 1.59 -14.71
C LEU A 216 6.42 1.45 -16.15
N LYS A 217 5.61 2.41 -16.60
CA LYS A 217 5.26 2.56 -18.02
C LYS A 217 6.28 3.44 -18.74
N GLU A 218 6.72 4.49 -18.07
CA GLU A 218 7.69 5.45 -18.57
C GLU A 218 8.36 6.18 -17.39
N TRP A 219 9.58 6.65 -17.63
CA TRP A 219 10.28 7.56 -16.73
C TRP A 219 11.17 8.49 -17.55
N GLU A 220 11.41 9.69 -17.02
CA GLU A 220 12.32 10.66 -17.62
C GLU A 220 13.06 11.46 -16.53
N TYR A 221 14.16 12.07 -16.95
CA TYR A 221 14.91 13.00 -16.12
C TYR A 221 15.08 14.33 -16.85
N ASN A 222 14.57 15.40 -16.25
CA ASN A 222 14.72 16.75 -16.74
C ASN A 222 16.02 17.34 -16.18
N GLU A 223 17.06 17.41 -17.01
CA GLU A 223 18.39 17.93 -16.65
C GLU A 223 18.33 19.42 -16.22
N ILE A 224 17.48 20.23 -16.87
CA ILE A 224 17.35 21.68 -16.56
C ILE A 224 16.75 21.90 -15.17
N LYS A 225 15.71 21.12 -14.83
CA LYS A 225 14.98 21.22 -13.56
C LYS A 225 15.54 20.32 -12.46
N ASP A 226 16.58 19.53 -12.76
CA ASP A 226 17.18 18.54 -11.87
C ASP A 226 16.10 17.58 -11.29
N GLN A 227 15.20 17.08 -12.14
CA GLN A 227 13.93 16.48 -11.72
C GLN A 227 13.62 15.14 -12.40
N PHE A 228 13.17 14.16 -11.62
CA PHE A 228 12.65 12.89 -12.09
C PHE A 228 11.13 12.91 -12.23
N ASN A 229 10.64 12.33 -13.33
CA ASN A 229 9.23 12.09 -13.58
C ASN A 229 9.03 10.63 -13.98
N TRP A 230 7.97 9.98 -13.49
CA TRP A 230 7.62 8.63 -13.95
C TRP A 230 6.13 8.35 -13.82
N VAL A 231 5.69 7.33 -14.56
CA VAL A 231 4.32 6.83 -14.59
C VAL A 231 4.30 5.36 -14.22
N TYR A 232 3.39 5.00 -13.32
CA TYR A 232 3.25 3.63 -12.83
C TYR A 232 2.56 2.72 -13.85
N SER A 233 3.03 1.48 -13.89
CA SER A 233 2.20 0.38 -14.37
C SER A 233 1.16 -0.01 -13.30
N ASP A 234 0.08 -0.63 -13.77
CA ASP A 234 -0.92 -1.31 -12.94
C ASP A 234 -0.55 -2.78 -12.66
N LYS A 235 0.64 -3.22 -13.07
CA LYS A 235 1.10 -4.61 -12.95
C LYS A 235 1.28 -5.05 -11.50
N PHE A 236 1.85 -4.19 -10.67
CA PHE A 236 2.16 -4.50 -9.27
C PHE A 236 1.45 -3.58 -8.27
N ILE A 237 1.09 -2.35 -8.68
CA ILE A 237 0.47 -1.34 -7.82
C ILE A 237 -0.74 -0.77 -8.55
N LYS A 238 -1.94 -0.96 -7.99
CA LYS A 238 -3.19 -0.45 -8.58
C LYS A 238 -3.50 0.94 -8.02
N PRO A 239 -3.45 2.02 -8.83
CA PRO A 239 -3.89 3.33 -8.38
C PRO A 239 -5.42 3.34 -8.19
N GLU A 240 -5.88 3.56 -6.96
CA GLU A 240 -7.26 3.43 -6.48
C GLU A 240 -8.34 4.29 -7.16
N LYS A 241 -8.01 5.18 -8.10
CA LYS A 241 -8.91 6.31 -8.40
C LYS A 241 -9.86 6.15 -9.58
N ALA A 242 -9.57 5.30 -10.56
CA ALA A 242 -10.36 5.29 -11.80
C ALA A 242 -11.51 4.25 -11.77
N GLU A 243 -11.41 3.18 -10.97
CA GLU A 243 -12.51 2.24 -10.76
C GLU A 243 -13.72 2.86 -10.02
N LEU A 244 -13.48 3.90 -9.19
CA LEU A 244 -14.54 4.61 -8.43
C LEU A 244 -15.53 5.37 -9.31
N PHE A 245 -15.15 5.71 -10.55
CA PHE A 245 -16.00 6.47 -11.46
C PHE A 245 -16.70 5.57 -12.49
N LYS A 246 -16.51 4.25 -12.43
CA LYS A 246 -17.10 3.31 -13.36
C LYS A 246 -18.63 3.35 -13.24
N GLY A 247 -19.30 3.70 -14.34
CA GLY A 247 -20.76 3.87 -14.39
C GLY A 247 -21.25 5.31 -14.29
N PHE A 248 -20.38 6.28 -14.03
CA PHE A 248 -20.71 7.71 -14.05
C PHE A 248 -20.26 8.38 -15.35
N GLU A 249 -20.98 9.42 -15.77
CA GLU A 249 -20.49 10.34 -16.80
C GLU A 249 -19.43 11.26 -16.19
N VAL A 250 -18.17 11.12 -16.64
CA VAL A 250 -17.04 11.88 -16.09
C VAL A 250 -16.73 13.07 -17.00
N VAL A 251 -16.73 14.27 -16.40
CA VAL A 251 -16.31 15.51 -17.04
C VAL A 251 -15.09 16.07 -16.30
N LEU A 252 -13.97 16.21 -17.02
CA LEU A 252 -12.74 16.80 -16.52
C LEU A 252 -12.73 18.30 -16.83
N CYS A 253 -12.66 19.11 -15.78
CA CYS A 253 -12.52 20.56 -15.85
C CYS A 253 -11.46 20.95 -14.81
N LEU A 254 -10.20 21.03 -15.25
CA LEU A 254 -9.05 21.38 -14.42
C LEU A 254 -8.59 22.79 -14.78
N ASP A 255 -7.64 23.31 -14.00
CA ASP A 255 -7.08 24.65 -14.17
C ASP A 255 -6.61 24.89 -15.61
N ASN A 256 -6.76 26.12 -16.09
CA ASN A 256 -6.53 26.47 -17.49
C ASN A 256 -5.05 26.74 -17.83
N ASP A 257 -4.14 26.46 -16.89
CA ASP A 257 -2.70 26.57 -17.09
C ASP A 257 -2.10 25.35 -17.80
N GLU A 258 -0.84 25.45 -18.22
CA GLU A 258 -0.16 24.34 -18.93
C GLU A 258 -0.08 23.05 -18.09
N SER A 259 -0.03 23.17 -16.76
CA SER A 259 -0.01 22.00 -15.87
C SER A 259 -1.38 21.31 -15.81
N GLY A 260 -2.47 22.08 -15.79
CA GLY A 260 -3.84 21.59 -15.81
C GLY A 260 -4.22 20.98 -17.16
N LYS A 261 -3.70 21.53 -18.28
CA LYS A 261 -3.85 20.91 -19.62
C LYS A 261 -3.18 19.54 -19.70
N LEU A 262 -1.93 19.43 -19.25
CA LEU A 262 -1.20 18.16 -19.21
C LEU A 262 -1.87 17.14 -18.26
N ALA A 263 -2.33 17.60 -17.11
CA ALA A 263 -3.06 16.76 -16.15
C ALA A 263 -4.41 16.27 -16.72
N THR A 264 -5.14 17.13 -17.45
CA THR A 264 -6.40 16.76 -18.13
C THR A 264 -6.17 15.67 -19.17
N GLN A 265 -5.13 15.80 -20.00
CA GLN A 265 -4.79 14.80 -21.01
C GLN A 265 -4.37 13.47 -20.38
N ALA A 266 -3.56 13.52 -19.32
CA ALA A 266 -3.12 12.34 -18.59
C ALA A 266 -4.31 11.60 -17.94
N LEU A 267 -5.22 12.33 -17.30
CA LEU A 267 -6.42 11.75 -16.68
C LEU A 267 -7.39 11.20 -17.71
N ALA A 268 -7.64 11.92 -18.81
CA ALA A 268 -8.49 11.43 -19.90
C ALA A 268 -7.95 10.12 -20.50
N ARG A 269 -6.62 10.00 -20.65
CA ARG A 269 -5.96 8.77 -21.10
C ARG A 269 -6.12 7.63 -20.10
N ILE A 270 -6.05 7.92 -18.80
CA ILE A 270 -6.28 6.93 -17.74
C ILE A 270 -7.72 6.40 -17.79
N PHE A 271 -8.73 7.26 -17.94
CA PHE A 271 -10.12 6.83 -18.10
C PHE A 271 -10.31 5.97 -19.35
N LEU A 272 -9.72 6.39 -20.48
CA LEU A 272 -9.83 5.67 -21.74
C LEU A 272 -9.23 4.26 -21.66
N LEU A 273 -8.05 4.12 -21.04
CA LEU A 273 -7.40 2.81 -20.83
C LEU A 273 -8.22 1.86 -19.96
N GLN A 274 -9.16 2.40 -19.18
CA GLN A 274 -10.10 1.61 -18.37
C GLN A 274 -11.47 1.41 -19.04
N GLY A 275 -11.59 1.74 -20.33
CA GLY A 275 -12.82 1.56 -21.10
C GLY A 275 -13.89 2.62 -20.82
N GLN A 276 -13.53 3.74 -20.20
CA GLN A 276 -14.45 4.84 -19.88
C GLN A 276 -14.04 6.10 -20.63
N LYS A 277 -14.98 6.73 -21.36
CA LYS A 277 -14.72 8.03 -22.00
C LYS A 277 -14.97 9.15 -20.99
N ALA A 278 -13.95 9.98 -20.75
CA ALA A 278 -14.09 11.23 -20.01
C ALA A 278 -14.28 12.39 -21.00
N LYS A 279 -15.28 13.25 -20.77
CA LYS A 279 -15.45 14.52 -21.50
C LYS A 279 -14.52 15.56 -20.91
N THR A 280 -13.95 16.43 -21.72
CA THR A 280 -13.11 17.54 -21.24
C THR A 280 -13.81 18.86 -21.48
N LYS A 281 -13.89 19.72 -20.47
CA LYS A 281 -14.29 21.13 -20.62
C LYS A 281 -13.11 22.03 -20.28
N ARG A 282 -12.93 23.08 -21.08
CA ARG A 282 -12.00 24.17 -20.77
C ARG A 282 -12.75 25.30 -20.10
N LEU A 283 -12.10 25.92 -19.12
CA LEU A 283 -12.57 27.17 -18.54
C LEU A 283 -12.39 28.31 -19.57
N PRO A 284 -13.20 29.39 -19.49
CA PRO A 284 -13.04 30.54 -20.36
C PRO A 284 -11.64 31.17 -20.25
N ASP A 285 -11.21 31.84 -21.31
CA ASP A 285 -9.93 32.55 -21.33
C ASP A 285 -9.90 33.64 -20.25
N GLY A 286 -8.81 33.70 -19.49
CA GLY A 286 -8.66 34.63 -18.36
C GLY A 286 -9.17 34.11 -17.01
N ILE A 287 -9.74 32.90 -16.96
CA ILE A 287 -10.13 32.21 -15.72
C ILE A 287 -9.13 31.08 -15.44
N LYS A 288 -8.44 31.12 -14.30
CA LYS A 288 -7.35 30.18 -13.98
C LYS A 288 -7.88 28.86 -13.42
N ASP A 289 -8.86 28.92 -12.54
CA ASP A 289 -9.45 27.75 -11.89
C ASP A 289 -10.97 27.89 -11.72
N ILE A 290 -11.62 26.81 -11.29
CA ILE A 290 -13.07 26.76 -11.09
C ILE A 290 -13.52 27.74 -9.99
N THR A 291 -12.69 28.01 -9.00
CA THR A 291 -13.02 28.94 -7.93
C THR A 291 -13.08 30.37 -8.47
N GLU A 292 -12.12 30.76 -9.31
CA GLU A 292 -12.10 32.04 -10.00
C GLU A 292 -13.28 32.17 -10.99
N TYR A 293 -13.70 31.08 -11.64
CA TYR A 293 -14.89 31.05 -12.49
C TYR A 293 -16.15 31.46 -11.71
N PHE A 294 -16.35 30.89 -10.52
CA PHE A 294 -17.52 31.21 -9.69
C PHE A 294 -17.44 32.58 -9.00
N ILE A 295 -16.23 33.10 -8.76
CA ILE A 295 -16.03 34.42 -8.16
C ILE A 295 -16.21 35.55 -9.18
N LYS A 296 -15.79 35.34 -10.44
CA LYS A 296 -15.87 36.35 -11.50
C LYS A 296 -17.11 36.22 -12.40
N GLY A 297 -17.83 35.09 -12.30
CA GLY A 297 -18.89 34.70 -13.23
C GLY A 297 -20.09 34.04 -12.55
N ALA A 298 -20.60 34.64 -11.47
CA ALA A 298 -21.96 34.47 -10.96
C ALA A 298 -22.62 35.85 -10.82
#